data_AF-A0A6V7K201-F1
#
_entry.id   AF-A0A6V7K201-F1
#
_cell.length_a   1.000
_cell.length_b   1.000
_cell.length_c   1.000
_cell.angle_alpha   90.00
_cell.angle_beta   90.00
_cell.angle_gamma   90.00
#
_symmetry.space_group_name_H-M   'P 1'
#
loop_
_entity.id
_entity.type
_entity.pdbx_description
1 polymer ?
#
loop_
_entity_poly.entity_id
_entity_poly.type
_entity_poly.pdbx_seq_one_letter_code
_entity_poly.pdbx_strand_id
1 'polypeptide(L)'
;LAPHRAETIPVPQDEFGIIPEKLREVLIKRESEGREMPKMMYINASGANPTGSVIPLERRQEIYDIACEYNFLILDDDPYHFMCFD
;
A
#
# COMPACT_ATOMS: atom_id res chain seq x y z
N LEU A 1 -14.08 -9.64 -21.51
CA LEU A 1 -14.18 -9.27 -20.08
C LEU A 1 -13.92 -7.78 -19.97
N ALA A 2 -14.87 -6.99 -19.47
CA ALA A 2 -14.62 -5.58 -19.19
C ALA A 2 -13.84 -5.49 -17.87
N PRO A 3 -12.87 -4.56 -17.72
CA PRO A 3 -12.15 -4.38 -16.47
C PRO A 3 -13.14 -4.03 -15.36
N HIS A 4 -12.90 -4.60 -14.17
CA HIS A 4 -13.66 -4.23 -12.98
C HIS A 4 -13.48 -2.72 -12.71
N ARG A 5 -14.58 -2.01 -12.47
CA ARG A 5 -14.58 -0.57 -12.20
C ARG A 5 -14.28 -0.30 -10.72
N ALA A 6 -13.11 -0.72 -10.25
CA ALA A 6 -12.66 -0.39 -8.91
C ALA A 6 -12.20 1.07 -8.86
N GLU A 7 -12.55 1.79 -7.79
CA GLU A 7 -11.96 3.09 -7.51
C GLU A 7 -10.53 2.89 -7.02
N THR A 8 -9.56 3.49 -7.69
CA THR A 8 -8.16 3.49 -7.27
C THR A 8 -7.87 4.70 -6.40
N ILE A 9 -7.31 4.47 -5.22
CA ILE A 9 -6.93 5.53 -4.29
C ILE A 9 -5.40 5.63 -4.28
N PRO A 10 -4.81 6.71 -4.82
CA PRO A 10 -3.37 6.85 -4.82
C PRO A 10 -2.85 7.19 -3.42
N VAL A 11 -1.73 6.59 -3.03
CA VAL A 11 -1.03 6.87 -1.78
C VAL A 11 0.40 7.30 -2.12
N PRO A 12 0.88 8.42 -1.55
CA PRO A 12 2.25 8.88 -1.76
C PRO A 12 3.31 7.87 -1.31
N GLN A 13 4.43 7.86 -2.02
CA GLN A 13 5.61 7.03 -1.75
C GLN A 13 6.90 7.85 -1.83
N ASP A 14 7.95 7.38 -1.16
CA ASP A 14 9.32 7.87 -1.26
C ASP A 14 10.27 6.73 -1.70
N GLU A 15 11.58 6.89 -1.51
CA GLU A 15 12.59 5.88 -1.86
C GLU A 15 12.42 4.54 -1.14
N PHE A 16 11.71 4.52 -0.01
CA PHE A 16 11.39 3.33 0.79
C PHE A 16 9.94 2.86 0.57
N GLY A 17 9.32 3.23 -0.56
CA GLY A 17 7.95 2.84 -0.91
C GLY A 17 6.88 3.69 -0.21
N ILE A 18 5.72 3.10 0.09
CA ILE A 18 4.56 3.80 0.65
C ILE A 18 4.89 4.46 1.98
N ILE A 19 4.48 5.73 2.14
CA ILE A 19 4.65 6.49 3.40
C ILE A 19 3.46 6.20 4.33
N PRO A 20 3.64 5.54 5.49
CA PRO A 20 2.56 5.18 6.42
C PRO A 20 1.74 6.37 6.90
N GLU A 21 2.39 7.50 7.20
CA GLU A 21 1.72 8.73 7.61
C GLU A 21 0.79 9.24 6.51
N LYS A 22 1.22 9.18 5.25
CA LYS A 22 0.40 9.60 4.11
C LYS A 22 -0.73 8.62 3.83
N LEU A 23 -0.52 7.32 4.03
CA LEU A 23 -1.59 6.34 3.99
C LEU A 23 -2.67 6.68 5.03
N ARG A 24 -2.28 6.98 6.27
CA ARG A 24 -3.20 7.35 7.35
C ARG A 24 -3.95 8.66 7.05
N GLU A 25 -3.25 9.69 6.57
CA GLU A 25 -3.87 10.96 6.15
C GLU A 25 -4.96 10.73 5.07
N VAL A 26 -4.69 9.87 4.08
CA VAL A 26 -5.65 9.52 3.02
C VAL A 26 -6.88 8.84 3.59
N LEU A 27 -6.70 7.88 4.51
CA LEU A 27 -7.81 7.15 5.15
C LEU A 27 -8.66 8.06 6.04
N ILE A 28 -8.05 8.89 6.88
CA ILE A 28 -8.74 9.87 7.74
C ILE A 28 -9.56 10.85 6.89
N LYS A 29 -8.94 11.41 5.84
CA LYS A 29 -9.64 12.34 4.96
C LYS A 29 -10.86 11.68 4.33
N ARG A 30 -10.70 10.45 3.84
CA ARG A 30 -11.76 9.71 3.17
C ARG A 30 -12.93 9.36 4.10
N GLU A 31 -12.62 8.97 5.33
CA GLU A 31 -13.60 8.74 6.39
C GLU A 31 -14.37 10.04 6.72
N SER A 32 -13.65 11.17 6.85
CA SER A 32 -14.27 12.48 7.13
C SER A 32 -15.19 12.98 6.01
N GLU A 33 -14.93 12.57 4.77
CA GLU A 33 -15.77 12.85 3.61
C GLU A 33 -16.95 11.87 3.48
N GLY A 34 -17.09 10.89 4.38
CA GLY A 34 -18.15 9.88 4.35
C GLY A 34 -18.05 8.93 3.14
N ARG A 35 -16.85 8.78 2.57
CA ARG A 35 -16.62 7.94 1.39
C ARG A 35 -16.37 6.50 1.77
N GLU A 36 -16.66 5.57 0.86
CA GLU A 36 -16.43 4.15 1.09
C GLU A 36 -14.95 3.86 1.35
N MET A 37 -14.64 3.21 2.47
CA MET A 37 -13.27 2.85 2.83
C MET A 37 -12.69 1.77 1.89
N PRO A 38 -11.37 1.79 1.61
CA PRO A 38 -10.75 0.77 0.78
C PRO A 38 -10.88 -0.60 1.41
N LYS A 39 -11.13 -1.62 0.58
CA LYS A 39 -11.19 -3.03 1.01
C LYS A 39 -9.85 -3.74 0.86
N MET A 40 -8.96 -3.20 0.03
CA MET A 40 -7.69 -3.80 -0.33
C MET A 40 -6.67 -2.72 -0.68
N MET A 41 -5.43 -2.95 -0.29
CA MET A 41 -4.25 -2.22 -0.70
C MET A 41 -3.39 -3.15 -1.54
N TYR A 42 -2.96 -2.68 -2.71
CA TYR A 42 -2.01 -3.38 -3.56
C TYR A 42 -0.63 -2.75 -3.37
N ILE A 43 0.38 -3.58 -3.11
CA ILE A 43 1.78 -3.15 -2.99
C ILE A 43 2.70 -4.14 -3.72
N ASN A 44 3.87 -3.64 -4.12
CA ASN A 44 5.03 -4.47 -4.44
C ASN A 44 6.06 -4.19 -3.36
N ALA A 45 6.13 -5.01 -2.30
CA ALA A 45 6.96 -4.69 -1.14
C ALA A 45 8.47 -4.85 -1.39
N SER A 46 8.84 -5.67 -2.37
CA SER A 46 10.23 -5.98 -2.72
C SER A 46 10.46 -5.68 -4.21
N GLY A 47 11.29 -4.69 -4.52
CA GLY A 47 11.62 -4.32 -5.90
C GLY A 47 10.43 -3.74 -6.66
N ALA A 48 9.78 -2.71 -6.10
CA ALA A 48 8.56 -2.14 -6.64
C ALA A 48 8.68 -1.73 -8.12
N ASN A 49 7.73 -2.12 -8.96
CA ASN A 49 7.73 -1.71 -10.37
C ASN A 49 7.05 -0.34 -10.52
N PRO A 50 7.65 0.72 -11.12
CA PRO A 50 8.96 0.75 -11.80
C PRO A 50 10.11 1.32 -10.95
N THR A 51 9.86 1.71 -9.70
CA THR A 51 10.80 2.49 -8.87
C THR A 51 11.99 1.70 -8.34
N GLY A 52 11.89 0.37 -8.26
CA GLY A 52 12.85 -0.53 -7.64
C GLY A 52 12.89 -0.47 -6.12
N SER A 53 11.99 0.30 -5.47
CA SER A 53 12.03 0.52 -4.03
C SER A 53 11.71 -0.76 -3.24
N VAL A 54 12.30 -0.86 -2.06
CA VAL A 54 12.06 -1.95 -1.11
C VAL A 54 11.52 -1.34 0.18
N ILE A 55 10.39 -1.86 0.66
CA ILE A 55 9.79 -1.40 1.90
C ILE A 55 10.54 -2.05 3.07
N PRO A 56 11.19 -1.28 3.96
CA PRO A 56 11.89 -1.81 5.13
C PRO A 56 10.92 -2.42 6.14
N LEU A 57 11.42 -3.29 7.02
CA LEU A 57 10.59 -4.08 7.94
C LEU A 57 9.72 -3.20 8.84
N GLU A 58 10.29 -2.13 9.40
CA GLU A 58 9.59 -1.20 10.29
C GLU A 58 8.37 -0.60 9.58
N ARG A 59 8.56 -0.19 8.32
CA ARG A 59 7.49 0.39 7.51
C ARG A 59 6.43 -0.65 7.11
N ARG A 60 6.82 -1.91 6.88
CA ARG A 60 5.86 -3.01 6.67
C ARG A 60 4.99 -3.24 7.90
N GLN A 61 5.58 -3.18 9.10
CA GLN A 61 4.84 -3.31 10.36
C GLN A 61 3.85 -2.16 10.54
N GLU A 62 4.26 -0.91 10.30
CA GLU A 62 3.35 0.23 10.38
C GLU A 62 2.18 0.16 9.38
N ILE A 63 2.46 -0.24 8.13
CA ILE A 63 1.41 -0.45 7.11
C ILE A 63 0.45 -1.56 7.56
N TYR A 64 0.97 -2.64 8.13
CA TYR A 64 0.17 -3.74 8.64
C TYR A 64 -0.73 -3.32 9.82
N ASP A 65 -0.20 -2.52 10.75
CA ASP A 65 -0.98 -1.99 11.86
C ASP A 65 -2.13 -1.10 11.37
N ILE A 66 -1.87 -0.24 10.37
CA ILE A 66 -2.91 0.57 9.70
C ILE A 66 -3.95 -0.33 9.02
N ALA A 67 -3.50 -1.40 8.33
CA ALA A 67 -4.41 -2.35 7.68
C ALA A 67 -5.34 -3.06 8.68
N CYS A 68 -4.81 -3.40 9.86
CA CYS A 68 -5.59 -3.97 10.96
C CYS A 68 -6.60 -2.96 11.53
N GLU A 69 -6.18 -1.71 11.76
CA GLU A 69 -7.03 -0.65 12.30
C GLU A 69 -8.22 -0.31 11.38
N TYR A 70 -7.96 -0.21 10.08
CA TYR A 70 -8.98 0.14 9.08
C TYR A 70 -9.61 -1.09 8.39
N ASN A 71 -9.21 -2.30 8.80
CA ASN A 71 -9.73 -3.58 8.34
C ASN A 71 -9.76 -3.74 6.81
N PHE A 72 -8.60 -3.57 6.17
CA PHE A 72 -8.42 -3.85 4.74
C PHE A 72 -7.36 -4.92 4.49
N LEU A 73 -7.48 -5.60 3.35
CA LEU A 73 -6.52 -6.63 2.94
C LEU A 73 -5.28 -6.01 2.31
N ILE A 74 -4.10 -6.60 2.54
CA ILE A 74 -2.89 -6.28 1.80
C ILE A 74 -2.68 -7.36 0.75
N LEU A 75 -2.64 -6.96 -0.51
CA LEU A 75 -2.22 -7.79 -1.63
C LEU A 75 -0.78 -7.39 -2.00
N ASP A 76 0.17 -8.20 -1.55
CA ASP A 76 1.59 -8.04 -1.88
C ASP A 76 1.89 -8.83 -3.16
N ASP A 77 2.06 -8.11 -4.26
CA ASP A 77 2.57 -8.67 -5.51
C ASP A 77 4.10 -8.66 -5.44
N ASP A 78 4.67 -9.80 -5.04
CA ASP A 78 6.11 -9.95 -4.84
C ASP A 78 6.75 -10.91 -5.86
N PRO A 79 6.79 -10.57 -7.15
CA PRO A 79 7.49 -11.38 -8.15
C PRO A 79 9.01 -11.29 -7.99
N TYR A 80 9.53 -10.32 -7.23
CA TYR A 80 10.97 -10.07 -7.06
C TYR A 80 11.56 -10.50 -5.72
N HIS A 81 10.79 -11.19 -4.87
CA HIS A 81 11.19 -11.56 -3.51
C HIS A 81 12.58 -12.20 -3.44
N PHE A 82 12.85 -13.15 -4.33
CA PHE A 82 14.10 -13.91 -4.37
C PHE A 82 15.19 -13.27 -5.23
N MET A 83 14.95 -12.07 -5.76
CA MET A 83 15.90 -11.30 -6.57
C MET A 83 16.54 -10.16 -5.77
N CYS A 84 16.68 -10.34 -4.46
CA CYS A 84 17.49 -9.47 -3.61
C CYS A 84 18.97 -9.84 -3.80
N PHE A 85 19.82 -8.84 -4.10
CA PHE A 85 21.26 -8.99 -4.29
C PHE A 85 21.99 -8.27 -3.15
N ASP A 86 23.10 -8.83 -2.69
CA ASP A 86 23.99 -8.24 -1.67
C ASP A 86 24.78 -7.03 -2.23
#